data_AF-I7KVF1-F1
#
_entry.id   AF-I7KVF1-F1
#
_cell.length_a   1.000
_cell.length_b   1.000
_cell.length_c   1.000
_cell.angle_alpha   90.00
_cell.angle_beta   90.00
_cell.angle_gamma   90.00
#
_symmetry.space_group_name_H-M   'P 1'
#
loop_
_entity.id
_entity.type
_entity.pdbx_description
1 polymer ?
#
loop_
_entity_poly.entity_id
_entity_poly.type
_entity_poly.pdbx_seq_one_letter_code
_entity_poly.pdbx_strand_id
1 'polypeptide(L)'
;MEVNKVYHGFRLLEIRDIKEINSKAYIFEHEKSGARLLKIHNDDDNKVFSISFRTPPSDSTGVPHIIEHSVLCGSRKFPVKEPFVELIKGSLQTFLNAMTYPDKTMYPVASKNEKDFFNLMDVYLDAVFYPNIYKIPEILMQEGWHYELFDKKDELTLRGVVYNEMKGAFSSPESILFRKISETLFPDTTYGYESGGDPDHIPELTYEEFIEFHKKFYHPSNSYIYLYGNGNIEKELQFIDEYLKDFEKTEIYSEIDFQPPFEDIKEIEMEYPIADDEDTKEKTFLSLNFVTGDARNVEETLALEILEHILLGTFASPLKKALVDAGLGKDVFGSFEGSILQPMFSIIVKGSEIDKKENLKR
;
A
#
# COMPACT_ATOMS: atom_id res chain seq x y z
N MET A 1 30.18 -13.32 4.64
CA MET A 1 29.14 -14.35 4.80
C MET A 1 29.21 -15.31 3.62
N GLU A 2 28.74 -16.54 3.77
CA GLU A 2 28.84 -17.63 2.78
C GLU A 2 27.44 -18.11 2.35
N VAL A 3 27.22 -18.26 1.04
CA VAL A 3 25.94 -18.72 0.48
C VAL A 3 25.64 -20.15 0.95
N ASN A 4 24.37 -20.44 1.21
CA ASN A 4 23.82 -21.67 1.81
C ASN A 4 24.17 -21.92 3.28
N LYS A 5 24.87 -21.01 3.95
CA LYS A 5 25.09 -21.10 5.40
C LYS A 5 23.95 -20.44 6.17
N VAL A 6 23.67 -20.97 7.37
CA VAL A 6 22.65 -20.46 8.29
C VAL A 6 23.27 -19.52 9.33
N TYR A 7 22.63 -18.38 9.54
CA TYR A 7 22.98 -17.35 10.51
C TYR A 7 21.72 -16.98 11.29
N HIS A 8 21.65 -17.31 12.58
CA HIS A 8 20.48 -17.02 13.43
C HIS A 8 19.14 -17.45 12.81
N GLY A 9 19.04 -18.71 12.34
CA GLY A 9 17.84 -19.22 11.67
C GLY A 9 17.67 -18.80 10.21
N PHE A 10 18.44 -17.83 9.71
CA PHE A 10 18.38 -17.37 8.32
C PHE A 10 19.41 -18.08 7.44
N ARG A 11 18.94 -18.79 6.41
CA ARG A 11 19.78 -19.31 5.34
C ARG A 11 20.06 -18.20 4.33
N LEU A 12 21.34 -17.93 4.07
CA LEU A 12 21.76 -17.01 3.00
C LEU A 12 21.61 -17.68 1.64
N LEU A 13 20.76 -17.15 0.77
CA LEU A 13 20.46 -17.70 -0.56
C LEU A 13 21.29 -17.07 -1.67
N GLU A 14 21.52 -15.76 -1.59
CA GLU A 14 22.23 -15.03 -2.64
C GLU A 14 23.05 -13.87 -2.07
N ILE A 15 24.19 -13.60 -2.69
CA ILE A 15 24.95 -12.35 -2.52
C ILE A 15 25.13 -11.72 -3.90
N ARG A 16 24.81 -10.44 -4.05
CA ARG A 16 24.97 -9.69 -5.30
C ARG A 16 25.55 -8.31 -5.06
N ASP A 17 26.56 -7.91 -5.84
CA ASP A 17 27.03 -6.53 -5.87
C ASP A 17 26.13 -5.69 -6.79
N ILE A 18 25.61 -4.57 -6.29
CA ILE A 18 24.77 -3.62 -7.03
C ILE A 18 25.55 -2.31 -7.15
N LYS A 19 26.19 -2.10 -8.30
CA LYS A 19 27.14 -1.01 -8.52
C LYS A 19 26.47 0.35 -8.58
N GLU A 20 25.27 0.40 -9.14
CA GLU A 20 24.47 1.60 -9.36
C GLU A 20 24.15 2.34 -8.06
N ILE A 21 24.06 1.60 -6.95
CA ILE A 21 23.82 2.14 -5.60
C ILE A 21 24.96 1.83 -4.61
N ASN A 22 26.15 1.48 -5.10
CA ASN A 22 27.34 1.16 -4.29
C ASN A 22 27.05 0.24 -3.10
N SER A 23 26.27 -0.81 -3.33
CA SER A 23 25.76 -1.67 -2.24
C SER A 23 25.96 -3.14 -2.54
N LYS A 24 26.00 -3.95 -1.48
CA LYS A 24 25.96 -5.42 -1.57
C LYS A 24 24.61 -5.92 -1.06
N ALA A 25 23.87 -6.59 -1.92
CA ALA A 25 22.61 -7.23 -1.59
C ALA A 25 22.83 -8.64 -1.07
N TYR A 26 22.07 -9.00 -0.04
CA TYR A 26 22.01 -10.34 0.54
C TYR A 26 20.54 -10.77 0.63
N ILE A 27 20.22 -11.94 0.09
CA ILE A 27 18.87 -12.52 0.15
C ILE A 27 18.89 -13.67 1.13
N PHE A 28 18.02 -13.64 2.12
CA PHE A 28 17.90 -14.67 3.14
C PHE A 28 16.47 -15.24 3.20
N GLU A 29 16.36 -16.48 3.66
CA GLU A 29 15.10 -17.09 4.09
C GLU A 29 15.26 -17.64 5.51
N HIS A 30 14.33 -17.32 6.40
CA HIS A 30 14.29 -17.90 7.74
C HIS A 30 13.76 -19.34 7.66
N GLU A 31 14.58 -20.32 8.02
CA GLU A 31 14.30 -21.74 7.74
C GLU A 31 13.03 -22.23 8.42
N LYS A 32 12.77 -21.77 9.64
CA LYS A 32 11.66 -22.25 10.45
C LYS A 32 10.33 -21.62 10.06
N SER A 33 10.31 -20.30 9.86
CA SER A 33 9.07 -19.53 9.64
C SER A 33 8.77 -19.23 8.17
N GLY A 34 9.76 -19.40 7.27
CA GLY A 34 9.65 -19.06 5.85
C GLY A 34 9.70 -17.56 5.53
N ALA A 35 10.02 -16.70 6.51
CA ALA A 35 10.17 -15.26 6.26
C ALA A 35 11.30 -14.98 5.29
N ARG A 36 11.05 -14.07 4.33
CA ARG A 36 12.04 -13.64 3.35
C ARG A 36 12.65 -12.32 3.79
N LEU A 37 13.96 -12.18 3.63
CA LEU A 37 14.67 -10.97 4.01
C LEU A 37 15.64 -10.52 2.91
N LEU A 38 15.56 -9.26 2.52
CA LEU A 38 16.53 -8.59 1.65
C LEU A 38 17.33 -7.58 2.48
N LYS A 39 18.66 -7.72 2.53
CA LYS A 39 19.57 -6.73 3.09
C LYS A 39 20.34 -6.04 1.97
N ILE A 40 20.23 -4.72 1.90
CA ILE A 40 21.08 -3.85 1.08
C ILE A 40 22.13 -3.22 1.99
N HIS A 41 23.37 -3.72 1.95
CA HIS A 41 24.45 -3.26 2.82
C HIS A 41 25.38 -2.28 2.10
N ASN A 42 25.64 -1.14 2.72
CA ASN A 42 26.55 -0.09 2.24
C ASN A 42 27.03 0.77 3.43
N ASP A 43 27.75 1.86 3.14
CA ASP A 43 28.34 2.74 4.17
C ASP A 43 27.37 3.81 4.72
N ASP A 44 26.10 3.84 4.29
CA ASP A 44 25.11 4.81 4.75
C ASP A 44 24.76 4.60 6.22
N ASP A 45 24.87 5.66 7.02
CA ASP A 45 24.57 5.64 8.44
C ASP A 45 23.07 5.68 8.73
N ASN A 46 22.22 6.00 7.74
CA ASN A 46 20.77 5.98 7.88
C ASN A 46 20.20 4.58 7.64
N LYS A 47 20.10 3.78 8.71
CA LYS A 47 19.60 2.41 8.64
C LYS A 47 18.09 2.41 8.43
N VAL A 48 17.59 1.50 7.59
CA VAL A 48 16.16 1.31 7.33
C VAL A 48 15.78 -0.13 7.63
N PHE A 49 14.64 -0.32 8.28
CA PHE A 49 13.96 -1.58 8.45
C PHE A 49 12.55 -1.42 7.90
N SER A 50 12.06 -2.43 7.19
CA SER A 50 10.64 -2.55 6.89
C SER A 50 10.23 -4.00 6.97
N ILE A 51 9.02 -4.25 7.46
CA ILE A 51 8.35 -5.52 7.28
C ILE A 51 7.06 -5.26 6.50
N SER A 52 6.83 -6.08 5.48
CA SER A 52 5.69 -5.96 4.58
C SER A 52 4.95 -7.29 4.46
N PHE A 53 3.64 -7.24 4.27
CA PHE A 53 2.79 -8.41 4.09
C PHE A 53 1.98 -8.24 2.81
N ARG A 54 1.78 -9.34 2.06
CA ARG A 54 0.85 -9.35 0.93
C ARG A 54 -0.57 -9.51 1.48
N THR A 55 -1.41 -8.48 1.33
CA THR A 55 -2.69 -8.29 2.02
C THR A 55 -3.83 -7.98 1.03
N PRO A 56 -4.08 -8.84 0.02
CA PRO A 56 -5.16 -8.60 -0.94
C PRO A 56 -6.52 -8.56 -0.26
N PRO A 57 -7.29 -7.46 -0.38
CA PRO A 57 -8.69 -7.43 0.03
C PRO A 57 -9.56 -8.34 -0.85
N SER A 58 -10.66 -8.82 -0.27
CA SER A 58 -11.74 -9.57 -0.95
C SER A 58 -13.04 -8.78 -1.07
N ASP A 59 -13.07 -7.56 -0.54
CA ASP A 59 -14.21 -6.65 -0.46
C ASP A 59 -13.68 -5.22 -0.22
N SER A 60 -14.58 -4.23 -0.22
CA SER A 60 -14.24 -2.83 0.01
C SER A 60 -14.42 -2.39 1.47
N THR A 61 -14.37 -3.32 2.44
CA THR A 61 -14.50 -2.96 3.86
C THR A 61 -13.29 -2.20 4.42
N GLY A 62 -12.16 -2.21 3.71
CA GLY A 62 -10.92 -1.57 4.15
C GLY A 62 -10.17 -2.34 5.24
N VAL A 63 -10.46 -3.63 5.42
CA VAL A 63 -9.79 -4.46 6.45
C VAL A 63 -8.25 -4.40 6.43
N PRO A 64 -7.53 -4.31 5.29
CA PRO A 64 -6.08 -4.16 5.31
C PRO A 64 -5.64 -2.82 5.95
N HIS A 65 -6.34 -1.74 5.63
CA HIS A 65 -6.07 -0.39 6.13
C HIS A 65 -6.42 -0.25 7.62
N ILE A 66 -7.55 -0.81 8.05
CA ILE A 66 -7.94 -0.80 9.46
C ILE A 66 -6.96 -1.61 10.31
N ILE A 67 -6.46 -2.75 9.81
CA ILE A 67 -5.41 -3.51 10.50
C ILE A 67 -4.10 -2.72 10.57
N GLU A 68 -3.75 -2.01 9.50
CA GLU A 68 -2.55 -1.17 9.46
C GLU A 68 -2.47 -0.20 10.64
N HIS A 69 -3.56 0.54 10.87
CA HIS A 69 -3.74 1.38 12.05
C HIS A 69 -3.74 0.58 13.36
N SER A 70 -4.57 -0.47 13.41
CA SER A 70 -4.91 -1.17 14.65
C SER A 70 -3.74 -1.93 15.27
N VAL A 71 -2.82 -2.49 14.48
CA VAL A 71 -1.67 -3.22 15.03
C VAL A 71 -0.70 -2.28 15.75
N LEU A 72 -0.74 -0.99 15.43
CA LEU A 72 0.06 0.06 16.08
C LEU A 72 -0.59 0.59 17.37
N CYS A 73 -1.77 0.11 17.76
CA CYS A 73 -2.49 0.46 18.99
C CYS A 73 -2.14 -0.46 20.19
N GLY A 74 -0.86 -0.79 20.32
CA GLY A 74 -0.34 -1.60 21.43
C GLY A 74 -0.17 -3.08 21.09
N SER A 75 0.82 -3.68 21.75
CA SER A 75 1.22 -5.07 21.54
C SER A 75 1.55 -5.77 22.86
N ARG A 76 1.95 -7.04 22.79
CA ARG A 76 2.33 -7.85 23.96
C ARG A 76 3.44 -7.22 24.82
N LYS A 77 4.53 -6.74 24.21
CA LYS A 77 5.68 -6.09 24.90
C LYS A 77 5.39 -4.62 25.22
N PHE A 78 4.58 -3.96 24.39
CA PHE A 78 4.28 -2.53 24.49
C PHE A 78 2.77 -2.29 24.69
N PRO A 79 2.20 -2.64 25.87
CA PRO A 79 0.77 -2.57 26.13
C PRO A 79 0.32 -1.14 26.51
N VAL A 80 0.80 -0.15 25.77
CA VAL A 80 0.33 1.25 25.87
C VAL A 80 -0.66 1.51 24.73
N LYS A 81 -1.51 2.53 24.88
CA LYS A 81 -2.58 2.81 23.90
C LYS A 81 -2.05 3.15 22.51
N GLU A 82 -0.98 3.95 22.45
CA GLU A 82 -0.43 4.46 21.19
C GLU A 82 1.13 4.40 21.19
N PRO A 83 1.75 3.21 21.14
CA PRO A 83 3.21 3.08 21.07
C PRO A 83 3.83 3.87 19.92
N PHE A 84 3.14 3.91 18.76
CA PHE A 84 3.58 4.66 17.60
C PHE A 84 3.75 6.16 17.88
N VAL A 85 2.81 6.76 18.64
CA VAL A 85 2.90 8.17 19.03
C VAL A 85 4.05 8.42 20.01
N GLU A 86 4.31 7.48 20.92
CA GLU A 86 5.44 7.58 21.84
C GLU A 86 6.79 7.48 21.12
N LEU A 87 6.87 6.70 20.03
CA LEU A 87 8.03 6.73 19.14
C LEU A 87 8.18 8.10 18.47
N ILE A 88 7.13 8.64 17.85
CA ILE A 88 7.19 9.97 17.21
C ILE A 88 7.77 11.03 18.14
N LYS A 89 7.35 11.03 19.41
CA LYS A 89 7.77 12.01 20.41
C LYS A 89 9.16 11.76 21.00
N GLY A 90 9.61 10.50 21.04
CA GLY A 90 10.70 10.05 21.93
C GLY A 90 11.90 9.41 21.25
N SER A 91 11.82 9.00 19.98
CA SER A 91 12.95 8.41 19.24
C SER A 91 13.74 9.44 18.43
N LEU A 92 14.87 8.96 17.87
CA LEU A 92 15.74 9.71 16.95
C LEU A 92 15.49 9.27 15.49
N GLN A 93 14.25 8.94 15.17
CA GLN A 93 13.86 8.44 13.86
C GLN A 93 14.13 9.46 12.76
N THR A 94 14.58 8.98 11.62
CA THR A 94 14.63 9.75 10.36
C THR A 94 13.41 9.48 9.49
N PHE A 95 12.76 8.34 9.68
CA PHE A 95 11.49 7.98 9.06
C PHE A 95 10.70 7.05 9.98
N LEU A 96 9.39 7.22 10.03
CA LEU A 96 8.47 6.37 10.78
C LEU A 96 7.10 6.47 10.13
N ASN A 97 6.62 5.39 9.52
CA ASN A 97 5.29 5.36 8.94
C ASN A 97 4.80 3.93 8.74
N ALA A 98 3.54 3.81 8.35
CA ALA A 98 2.95 2.61 7.81
C ALA A 98 2.07 2.98 6.62
N MET A 99 1.88 2.05 5.68
CA MET A 99 1.23 2.30 4.40
C MET A 99 0.46 1.07 3.95
N THR A 100 -0.78 1.30 3.49
CA THR A 100 -1.60 0.29 2.84
C THR A 100 -1.66 0.58 1.33
N TYR A 101 -1.25 -0.40 0.54
CA TYR A 101 -1.36 -0.44 -0.92
C TYR A 101 -2.49 -1.40 -1.32
N PRO A 102 -2.91 -1.42 -2.59
CA PRO A 102 -3.99 -2.29 -3.05
C PRO A 102 -3.83 -3.79 -2.74
N ASP A 103 -2.60 -4.29 -2.60
CA ASP A 103 -2.29 -5.71 -2.39
C ASP A 103 -1.27 -6.00 -1.28
N LYS A 104 -0.82 -4.98 -0.55
CA LYS A 104 0.25 -5.11 0.44
C LYS A 104 0.19 -4.02 1.51
N THR A 105 0.64 -4.35 2.71
CA THR A 105 0.77 -3.42 3.83
C THR A 105 2.24 -3.38 4.27
N MET A 106 2.80 -2.19 4.46
CA MET A 106 4.22 -1.96 4.71
C MET A 106 4.44 -1.14 5.98
N TYR A 107 5.41 -1.53 6.80
CA TYR A 107 5.75 -0.84 8.06
C TYR A 107 7.24 -0.43 8.11
N PRO A 108 7.64 0.65 7.40
CA PRO A 108 9.02 1.13 7.40
C PRO A 108 9.38 2.09 8.54
N VAL A 109 10.59 1.89 9.09
CA VAL A 109 11.25 2.79 10.05
C VAL A 109 12.70 3.04 9.63
N ALA A 110 13.24 4.20 9.98
CA ALA A 110 14.64 4.50 9.76
C ALA A 110 15.25 5.31 10.91
N SER A 111 16.53 5.09 11.15
CA SER A 111 17.29 5.87 12.13
C SER A 111 18.79 5.84 11.82
N LYS A 112 19.46 6.95 12.15
CA LYS A 112 20.93 7.02 12.12
C LYS A 112 21.57 6.38 13.35
N ASN A 113 20.85 6.34 14.46
CA ASN A 113 21.35 5.83 15.73
C ASN A 113 21.07 4.32 15.85
N GLU A 114 22.10 3.50 16.11
CA GLU A 114 21.95 2.04 16.20
C GLU A 114 20.97 1.61 17.29
N LYS A 115 21.04 2.21 18.48
CA LYS A 115 20.15 1.83 19.59
C LYS A 115 18.70 2.18 19.28
N ASP A 116 18.49 3.37 18.74
CA ASP A 116 17.18 3.83 18.31
C ASP A 116 16.59 2.94 17.20
N PHE A 117 17.40 2.58 16.20
CA PHE A 117 17.01 1.65 15.13
C PHE A 117 16.48 0.32 15.67
N PHE A 118 17.19 -0.30 16.62
CA PHE A 118 16.71 -1.55 17.24
C PHE A 118 15.46 -1.34 18.11
N ASN A 119 15.32 -0.20 18.81
CA ASN A 119 14.10 0.11 19.56
C ASN A 119 12.88 0.22 18.63
N LEU A 120 13.02 0.93 17.50
CA LEU A 120 11.97 1.07 16.48
C LEU A 120 11.57 -0.29 15.92
N MET A 121 12.56 -1.12 15.57
CA MET A 121 12.34 -2.47 15.07
C MET A 121 11.66 -3.38 16.12
N ASP A 122 12.00 -3.26 17.42
CA ASP A 122 11.36 -4.03 18.52
C ASP A 122 9.85 -3.73 18.58
N VAL A 123 9.48 -2.45 18.56
CA VAL A 123 8.08 -2.01 18.60
C VAL A 123 7.34 -2.47 17.37
N TYR A 124 7.90 -2.28 16.17
CA TYR A 124 7.23 -2.64 14.92
C TYR A 124 7.06 -4.15 14.76
N LEU A 125 8.07 -4.96 15.09
CA LEU A 125 7.96 -6.42 15.03
C LEU A 125 6.94 -6.95 16.05
N ASP A 126 6.87 -6.39 17.26
CA ASP A 126 5.88 -6.85 18.25
C ASP A 126 4.47 -6.37 17.90
N ALA A 127 4.33 -5.17 17.31
CA ALA A 127 3.06 -4.66 16.80
C ALA A 127 2.48 -5.56 15.72
N VAL A 128 3.24 -5.89 14.67
CA VAL A 128 2.69 -6.67 13.53
C VAL A 128 2.50 -8.15 13.84
N PHE A 129 3.24 -8.75 14.77
CA PHE A 129 3.10 -10.19 15.07
C PHE A 129 2.27 -10.47 16.33
N TYR A 130 2.28 -9.58 17.32
CA TYR A 130 1.60 -9.77 18.60
C TYR A 130 0.77 -8.55 19.03
N PRO A 131 -0.12 -8.04 18.14
CA PRO A 131 -0.95 -6.87 18.45
C PRO A 131 -1.99 -7.16 19.53
N ASN A 132 -2.46 -6.11 20.20
CA ASN A 132 -3.54 -6.20 21.18
C ASN A 132 -4.93 -6.35 20.58
N ILE A 133 -5.06 -6.29 19.25
CA ILE A 133 -6.33 -6.43 18.52
C ILE A 133 -7.12 -7.67 18.95
N TYR A 134 -6.43 -8.78 19.29
CA TYR A 134 -7.05 -10.04 19.73
C TYR A 134 -7.75 -10.00 21.09
N LYS A 135 -7.41 -8.99 21.92
CA LYS A 135 -7.84 -8.89 23.32
C LYS A 135 -8.74 -7.68 23.57
N ILE A 136 -8.68 -6.69 22.70
CA ILE A 136 -9.32 -5.38 22.88
C ILE A 136 -10.11 -5.05 21.60
N PRO A 137 -11.38 -5.51 21.50
CA PRO A 137 -12.24 -5.20 20.37
C PRO A 137 -12.46 -3.70 20.15
N GLU A 138 -12.30 -2.89 21.19
CA GLU A 138 -12.40 -1.43 21.11
C GLU A 138 -11.34 -0.80 20.19
N ILE A 139 -10.24 -1.50 19.89
CA ILE A 139 -9.26 -1.05 18.89
C ILE A 139 -9.91 -0.98 17.51
N LEU A 140 -10.64 -2.02 17.10
CA LEU A 140 -11.39 -2.00 15.84
C LEU A 140 -12.46 -0.90 15.85
N MET A 141 -13.15 -0.72 16.99
CA MET A 141 -14.17 0.33 17.10
C MET A 141 -13.56 1.72 16.90
N GLN A 142 -12.41 2.00 17.51
CA GLN A 142 -11.74 3.29 17.41
C GLN A 142 -11.15 3.50 16.00
N GLU A 143 -10.32 2.56 15.53
CA GLU A 143 -9.55 2.73 14.29
C GLU A 143 -10.39 2.46 13.04
N GLY A 144 -11.28 1.47 13.08
CA GLY A 144 -12.15 1.12 11.95
C GLY A 144 -13.43 1.93 11.96
N TRP A 145 -14.44 1.43 12.68
CA TRP A 145 -15.76 2.07 12.76
C TRP A 145 -16.57 1.63 14.00
N HIS A 146 -17.47 2.51 14.44
CA HIS A 146 -18.50 2.24 15.44
C HIS A 146 -19.67 3.21 15.30
N TYR A 147 -20.78 2.88 15.96
CA TYR A 147 -21.87 3.84 16.19
C TYR A 147 -21.55 4.71 17.41
N GLU A 148 -21.63 6.03 17.25
CA GLU A 148 -21.47 7.01 18.32
C GLU A 148 -22.80 7.70 18.64
N LEU A 149 -23.06 7.87 19.93
CA LEU A 149 -24.25 8.51 20.49
C LEU A 149 -23.88 9.27 21.77
N PHE A 150 -24.08 10.59 21.81
CA PHE A 150 -23.77 11.42 22.99
C PHE A 150 -24.93 11.42 23.99
N ASP A 151 -26.14 11.70 23.51
CA ASP A 151 -27.38 11.62 24.28
C ASP A 151 -28.36 10.61 23.70
N LYS A 152 -29.18 9.97 24.55
CA LYS A 152 -30.18 8.96 24.12
C LYS A 152 -31.21 9.45 23.09
N LYS A 153 -31.29 10.76 22.88
CA LYS A 153 -32.22 11.41 21.96
C LYS A 153 -31.56 11.83 20.65
N ASP A 154 -30.24 11.76 20.57
CA ASP A 154 -29.50 12.10 19.36
C ASP A 154 -29.67 11.00 18.30
N GLU A 155 -29.37 11.36 17.06
CA GLU A 155 -29.27 10.38 15.99
C GLU A 155 -27.96 9.60 16.13
N LEU A 156 -28.00 8.29 15.89
CA LEU A 156 -26.78 7.49 15.83
C LEU A 156 -25.94 7.96 14.65
N THR A 157 -24.65 8.18 14.88
CA THR A 157 -23.70 8.53 13.83
C THR A 157 -22.62 7.47 13.70
N LEU A 158 -22.10 7.29 12.49
CA LEU A 158 -20.93 6.43 12.27
C LEU A 158 -19.65 7.23 12.49
N ARG A 159 -18.71 6.66 13.24
CA ARG A 159 -17.39 7.22 13.50
C ARG A 159 -16.31 6.15 13.49
N GLY A 160 -15.08 6.58 13.27
CA GLY A 160 -13.87 5.75 13.27
C GLY A 160 -12.74 6.53 12.62
N VAL A 161 -11.48 6.17 12.88
CA VAL A 161 -10.34 6.86 12.27
C VAL A 161 -10.36 6.66 10.75
N VAL A 162 -10.29 5.41 10.30
CA VAL A 162 -10.28 5.04 8.87
C VAL A 162 -11.60 5.42 8.20
N TYR A 163 -12.75 5.21 8.84
CA TYR A 163 -14.04 5.63 8.28
C TYR A 163 -14.06 7.14 7.94
N ASN A 164 -13.58 8.00 8.85
CA ASN A 164 -13.55 9.44 8.60
C ASN A 164 -12.48 9.85 7.58
N GLU A 165 -11.33 9.18 7.59
CA GLU A 165 -10.27 9.37 6.60
C GLU A 165 -10.79 9.08 5.19
N MET A 166 -11.42 7.92 5.00
CA MET A 166 -11.92 7.51 3.69
C MET A 166 -13.09 8.36 3.21
N LYS A 167 -13.94 8.87 4.10
CA LYS A 167 -14.91 9.92 3.73
C LYS A 167 -14.24 11.16 3.17
N GLY A 168 -13.08 11.55 3.72
CA GLY A 168 -12.25 12.62 3.19
C GLY A 168 -11.67 12.27 1.82
N ALA A 169 -11.07 11.08 1.67
CA ALA A 169 -10.50 10.62 0.40
C ALA A 169 -11.56 10.55 -0.72
N PHE A 170 -12.79 10.15 -0.41
CA PHE A 170 -13.92 10.09 -1.33
C PHE A 170 -14.52 11.45 -1.70
N SER A 171 -13.97 12.57 -1.20
CA SER A 171 -14.38 13.92 -1.60
C SER A 171 -13.55 14.51 -2.73
N SER A 172 -12.45 13.85 -3.11
CA SER A 172 -11.55 14.29 -4.20
C SER A 172 -11.98 13.67 -5.54
N PRO A 173 -12.37 14.48 -6.55
CA PRO A 173 -12.75 13.95 -7.87
C PRO A 173 -11.66 13.12 -8.55
N GLU A 174 -10.39 13.49 -8.37
CA GLU A 174 -9.26 12.75 -8.94
C GLU A 174 -9.03 11.42 -8.21
N SER A 175 -9.18 11.39 -6.89
CA SER A 175 -9.08 10.15 -6.12
C SER A 175 -10.20 9.17 -6.50
N ILE A 176 -11.43 9.67 -6.69
CA ILE A 176 -12.54 8.89 -7.22
C ILE A 176 -12.21 8.36 -8.62
N LEU A 177 -11.70 9.22 -9.51
CA LEU A 177 -11.34 8.83 -10.88
C LEU A 177 -10.33 7.67 -10.88
N PHE A 178 -9.22 7.79 -10.15
CA PHE A 178 -8.18 6.75 -10.12
C PHE A 178 -8.68 5.44 -9.51
N ARG A 179 -9.49 5.51 -8.44
CA ARG A 179 -10.14 4.32 -7.88
C ARG A 179 -11.01 3.64 -8.92
N LYS A 180 -11.88 4.41 -9.58
CA LYS A 180 -12.77 3.86 -10.60
C LYS A 180 -12.04 3.33 -11.83
N ILE A 181 -10.89 3.90 -12.20
CA ILE A 181 -10.02 3.32 -13.23
C ILE A 181 -9.55 1.92 -12.79
N SER A 182 -9.06 1.77 -11.56
CA SER A 182 -8.64 0.46 -11.04
C SER A 182 -9.81 -0.53 -10.98
N GLU A 183 -10.94 -0.14 -10.38
CA GLU A 183 -12.14 -1.00 -10.25
C GLU A 183 -12.60 -1.56 -11.60
N THR A 184 -12.55 -0.72 -12.64
CA THR A 184 -13.08 -1.06 -13.96
C THR A 184 -12.08 -1.78 -14.85
N LEU A 185 -10.78 -1.56 -14.65
CA LEU A 185 -9.73 -2.33 -15.32
C LEU A 185 -9.54 -3.70 -14.70
N PHE A 186 -9.82 -3.89 -13.41
CA PHE A 186 -9.55 -5.12 -12.67
C PHE A 186 -10.76 -5.76 -11.97
N PRO A 187 -11.91 -5.96 -12.65
CA PRO A 187 -13.14 -6.44 -12.02
C PRO A 187 -13.06 -7.86 -11.45
N ASP A 188 -12.08 -8.67 -11.88
CA ASP A 188 -11.94 -10.07 -11.50
C ASP A 188 -10.79 -10.34 -10.51
N THR A 189 -10.13 -9.27 -10.01
CA THR A 189 -8.97 -9.39 -9.11
C THR A 189 -9.12 -8.47 -7.90
N THR A 190 -8.18 -8.56 -6.95
CA THR A 190 -8.19 -7.75 -5.72
C THR A 190 -8.18 -6.24 -5.99
N TYR A 191 -7.60 -5.80 -7.12
CA TYR A 191 -7.55 -4.40 -7.52
C TYR A 191 -8.91 -3.82 -7.94
N GLY A 192 -9.93 -4.68 -8.03
CA GLY A 192 -11.33 -4.32 -8.14
C GLY A 192 -11.95 -3.78 -6.85
N TYR A 193 -11.28 -3.95 -5.71
CA TYR A 193 -11.74 -3.50 -4.39
C TYR A 193 -10.94 -2.30 -3.87
N GLU A 194 -11.57 -1.54 -2.97
CA GLU A 194 -10.91 -0.41 -2.30
C GLU A 194 -10.24 -0.88 -1.00
N SER A 195 -8.93 -1.14 -1.06
CA SER A 195 -8.13 -1.58 0.09
C SER A 195 -8.13 -0.60 1.26
N GLY A 196 -8.32 0.71 0.98
CA GLY A 196 -8.44 1.75 1.99
C GLY A 196 -9.78 1.73 2.73
N GLY A 197 -10.80 1.14 2.11
CA GLY A 197 -12.18 1.09 2.59
C GLY A 197 -13.09 2.07 1.87
N ASP A 198 -14.21 1.57 1.34
CA ASP A 198 -15.33 2.38 0.90
C ASP A 198 -16.19 2.74 2.12
N PRO A 199 -16.44 4.04 2.42
CA PRO A 199 -17.28 4.43 3.54
C PRO A 199 -18.65 3.75 3.60
N ASP A 200 -19.22 3.36 2.45
CA ASP A 200 -20.50 2.65 2.40
C ASP A 200 -20.36 1.17 2.85
N HIS A 201 -19.17 0.59 2.73
CA HIS A 201 -18.85 -0.81 3.05
C HIS A 201 -18.02 -1.01 4.31
N ILE A 202 -17.28 0.00 4.79
CA ILE A 202 -16.51 -0.07 6.06
C ILE A 202 -17.38 -0.59 7.22
N PRO A 203 -18.64 -0.12 7.41
CA PRO A 203 -19.52 -0.60 8.48
C PRO A 203 -19.97 -2.05 8.35
N GLU A 204 -19.63 -2.75 7.27
CA GLU A 204 -19.92 -4.18 7.10
C GLU A 204 -18.85 -5.05 7.78
N LEU A 205 -17.65 -4.50 8.06
CA LEU A 205 -16.54 -5.24 8.67
C LEU A 205 -16.89 -5.70 10.09
N THR A 206 -16.88 -7.01 10.29
CA THR A 206 -17.02 -7.61 11.62
C THR A 206 -15.66 -7.76 12.33
N TYR A 207 -15.70 -7.87 13.66
CA TYR A 207 -14.49 -8.13 14.44
C TYR A 207 -13.89 -9.50 14.13
N GLU A 208 -14.72 -10.49 13.84
CA GLU A 208 -14.29 -11.83 13.43
C GLU A 208 -13.51 -11.79 12.11
N GLU A 209 -14.03 -11.13 11.08
CA GLU A 209 -13.35 -10.97 9.78
C GLU A 209 -12.03 -10.21 9.93
N PHE A 210 -12.04 -9.13 10.70
CA PHE A 210 -10.84 -8.35 11.04
C PHE A 210 -9.75 -9.21 11.68
N ILE A 211 -10.10 -10.05 12.65
CA ILE A 211 -9.15 -10.95 13.32
C ILE A 211 -8.67 -12.08 12.41
N GLU A 212 -9.57 -12.67 11.61
CA GLU A 212 -9.20 -13.73 10.67
C GLU A 212 -8.29 -13.21 9.55
N PHE A 213 -8.49 -11.98 9.08
CA PHE A 213 -7.60 -11.35 8.12
C PHE A 213 -6.17 -11.22 8.68
N HIS A 214 -6.01 -10.72 9.90
CA HIS A 214 -4.70 -10.63 10.54
C HIS A 214 -4.07 -12.03 10.70
N LYS A 215 -4.80 -13.01 11.24
CA LYS A 215 -4.29 -14.39 11.41
C LYS A 215 -3.80 -15.00 10.09
N LYS A 216 -4.51 -14.74 8.99
CA LYS A 216 -4.16 -15.28 7.67
C LYS A 216 -2.93 -14.59 7.08
N PHE A 217 -2.90 -13.27 7.05
CA PHE A 217 -1.92 -12.53 6.25
C PHE A 217 -0.70 -12.05 7.04
N TYR A 218 -0.78 -11.86 8.36
CA TYR A 218 0.31 -11.36 9.21
C TYR A 218 1.18 -12.49 9.80
N HIS A 219 1.38 -13.54 9.02
CA HIS A 219 2.25 -14.66 9.37
C HIS A 219 3.61 -14.51 8.64
N PRO A 220 4.74 -14.88 9.25
CA PRO A 220 6.06 -14.67 8.64
C PRO A 220 6.25 -15.33 7.27
N SER A 221 5.60 -16.45 6.97
CA SER A 221 5.66 -17.06 5.63
C SER A 221 5.11 -16.16 4.52
N ASN A 222 4.27 -15.18 4.87
CA ASN A 222 3.74 -14.16 3.96
C ASN A 222 4.51 -12.82 4.05
N SER A 223 5.54 -12.73 4.90
CA SER A 223 6.27 -11.49 5.11
C SER A 223 7.47 -11.32 4.17
N TYR A 224 7.79 -10.06 3.92
CA TYR A 224 9.00 -9.60 3.25
C TYR A 224 9.65 -8.56 4.15
N ILE A 225 10.86 -8.87 4.64
CA ILE A 225 11.65 -8.00 5.50
C ILE A 225 12.71 -7.32 4.64
N TYR A 226 12.84 -6.00 4.78
CA TYR A 226 13.85 -5.20 4.13
C TYR A 226 14.76 -4.54 5.16
N LEU A 227 16.06 -4.64 4.94
CA LEU A 227 17.09 -3.97 5.73
C LEU A 227 17.99 -3.16 4.80
N TYR A 228 18.37 -1.96 5.20
CA TYR A 228 19.30 -1.11 4.44
C TYR A 228 20.32 -0.42 5.36
N GLY A 229 21.50 -0.13 4.81
CA GLY A 229 22.54 0.69 5.44
C GLY A 229 23.66 -0.11 6.11
N ASN A 230 24.46 0.59 6.90
CA ASN A 230 25.69 0.09 7.52
C ASN A 230 25.51 -0.77 8.78
N GLY A 231 24.28 -1.19 9.11
CA GLY A 231 24.00 -2.04 10.26
C GLY A 231 24.70 -3.41 10.20
N ASN A 232 25.05 -3.94 11.38
CA ASN A 232 25.70 -5.25 11.50
C ASN A 232 24.70 -6.37 11.21
N ILE A 233 24.92 -7.08 10.10
CA ILE A 233 23.99 -8.10 9.59
C ILE A 233 23.72 -9.19 10.63
N GLU A 234 24.74 -9.71 11.33
CA GLU A 234 24.51 -10.79 12.31
C GLU A 234 23.65 -10.32 13.50
N LYS A 235 23.88 -9.10 14.01
CA LYS A 235 23.02 -8.52 15.06
C LYS A 235 21.57 -8.33 14.59
N GLU A 236 21.39 -7.85 13.37
CA GLU A 236 20.05 -7.64 12.78
C GLU A 236 19.31 -8.97 12.64
N LEU A 237 19.96 -10.00 12.07
CA LEU A 237 19.39 -11.34 11.91
C LEU A 237 19.05 -11.97 13.26
N GLN A 238 19.97 -11.90 14.23
CA GLN A 238 19.72 -12.39 15.58
C GLN A 238 18.50 -11.73 16.22
N PHE A 239 18.37 -10.42 16.07
CA PHE A 239 17.27 -9.69 16.67
C PHE A 239 15.91 -10.08 16.06
N ILE A 240 15.85 -10.22 14.74
CA ILE A 240 14.63 -10.61 14.03
C ILE A 240 14.25 -12.08 14.35
N ASP A 241 15.23 -12.98 14.47
CA ASP A 241 15.02 -14.40 14.85
C ASP A 241 14.24 -14.53 16.17
N GLU A 242 14.46 -13.65 17.14
CA GLU A 242 13.71 -13.66 18.42
C GLU A 242 12.19 -13.55 18.24
N TYR A 243 11.72 -12.98 17.13
CA TYR A 243 10.31 -12.91 16.76
C TYR A 243 9.86 -14.07 15.87
N LEU A 244 10.77 -14.60 15.04
CA LEU A 244 10.42 -15.58 14.02
C LEU A 244 10.56 -17.03 14.48
N LYS A 245 11.41 -17.30 15.47
CA LYS A 245 11.75 -18.65 15.94
C LYS A 245 10.58 -19.45 16.51
N ASP A 246 9.47 -18.80 16.87
CA ASP A 246 8.28 -19.47 17.43
C ASP A 246 7.21 -19.76 16.37
N PHE A 247 7.42 -19.34 15.13
CA PHE A 247 6.53 -19.64 14.00
C PHE A 247 6.99 -20.89 13.24
N GLU A 248 6.03 -21.60 12.66
CA GLU A 248 6.27 -22.72 11.74
C GLU A 248 5.85 -22.30 10.33
N LYS A 249 6.67 -22.63 9.34
CA LYS A 249 6.40 -22.31 7.94
C LYS A 249 5.07 -22.92 7.52
N THR A 250 4.23 -22.09 6.91
CA THR A 250 2.92 -22.51 6.40
C THR A 250 2.67 -21.91 5.03
N GLU A 251 1.78 -22.54 4.27
CA GLU A 251 1.33 -22.03 2.98
C GLU A 251 0.21 -21.01 3.21
N ILE A 252 0.35 -19.84 2.59
CA ILE A 252 -0.59 -18.73 2.72
C ILE A 252 -1.01 -18.33 1.31
N TYR A 253 -2.28 -18.57 1.01
CA TYR A 253 -2.87 -18.12 -0.25
C TYR A 253 -3.11 -16.62 -0.19
N SER A 254 -2.16 -15.87 -0.72
CA SER A 254 -2.18 -14.42 -0.89
C SER A 254 -1.78 -13.99 -2.30
N GLU A 255 -1.68 -14.94 -3.24
CA GLU A 255 -1.31 -14.65 -4.62
C GLU A 255 -2.34 -13.75 -5.30
N ILE A 256 -1.84 -12.89 -6.19
CA ILE A 256 -2.67 -11.99 -6.97
C ILE A 256 -2.81 -12.59 -8.36
N ASP A 257 -4.05 -12.80 -8.78
CA ASP A 257 -4.37 -13.32 -10.09
C ASP A 257 -4.19 -12.26 -11.19
N PHE A 258 -3.95 -12.71 -12.41
CA PHE A 258 -3.99 -11.85 -13.58
C PHE A 258 -5.45 -11.59 -13.97
N GLN A 259 -5.77 -10.34 -14.23
CA GLN A 259 -6.99 -9.93 -14.90
C GLN A 259 -6.95 -10.36 -16.38
N PRO A 260 -7.96 -11.14 -16.82
CA PRO A 260 -8.11 -11.48 -18.22
C PRO A 260 -8.27 -10.23 -19.11
N PRO A 261 -7.68 -10.22 -20.31
CA PRO A 261 -7.86 -9.12 -21.25
C PRO A 261 -9.33 -8.99 -21.67
N PHE A 262 -9.79 -7.75 -21.89
CA PHE A 262 -11.10 -7.49 -22.44
C PHE A 262 -11.14 -7.78 -23.95
N GLU A 263 -12.28 -8.27 -24.45
CA GLU A 263 -12.49 -8.51 -25.88
C GLU A 263 -12.64 -7.18 -26.66
N ASP A 264 -13.30 -6.20 -26.05
CA ASP A 264 -13.59 -4.88 -26.63
C ASP A 264 -13.36 -3.77 -25.61
N ILE A 265 -13.20 -2.54 -26.10
CA ILE A 265 -13.13 -1.34 -25.25
C ILE A 265 -14.47 -1.19 -24.50
N LYS A 266 -14.39 -1.03 -23.18
CA LYS A 266 -15.55 -0.72 -22.33
C LYS A 266 -15.67 0.78 -22.13
N GLU A 267 -16.88 1.31 -22.30
CA GLU A 267 -17.21 2.68 -21.97
C GLU A 267 -18.00 2.70 -20.67
N ILE A 268 -17.53 3.51 -19.72
CA ILE A 268 -18.11 3.61 -18.38
C ILE A 268 -18.28 5.09 -18.05
N GLU A 269 -19.48 5.43 -17.58
CA GLU A 269 -19.83 6.77 -17.12
C GLU A 269 -20.15 6.70 -15.63
N MET A 270 -19.56 7.63 -14.87
CA MET A 270 -19.71 7.70 -13.42
C MET A 270 -19.84 9.16 -13.00
N GLU A 271 -20.64 9.37 -11.96
CA GLU A 271 -20.84 10.68 -11.35
C GLU A 271 -19.89 10.86 -10.16
N TYR A 272 -19.58 12.11 -9.85
CA TYR A 272 -18.81 12.48 -8.67
C TYR A 272 -19.39 13.76 -8.05
N PRO A 273 -19.23 13.98 -6.74
CA PRO A 273 -19.83 15.12 -6.07
C PRO A 273 -19.14 16.45 -6.44
N ILE A 274 -19.94 17.49 -6.64
CA ILE A 274 -19.50 18.90 -6.71
C ILE A 274 -20.23 19.71 -5.63
N ALA A 275 -19.78 20.93 -5.34
CA ALA A 275 -20.48 21.77 -4.37
C ALA A 275 -21.86 22.20 -4.91
N ASP A 276 -22.83 22.37 -4.01
CA ASP A 276 -24.22 22.68 -4.38
C ASP A 276 -24.38 24.02 -5.13
N ASP A 277 -23.45 24.96 -4.93
CA ASP A 277 -23.44 26.29 -5.56
C ASP A 277 -22.66 26.33 -6.88
N GLU A 278 -22.11 25.20 -7.30
CA GLU A 278 -21.30 25.08 -8.48
C GLU A 278 -22.08 24.51 -9.69
N ASP A 279 -21.79 25.00 -10.89
CA ASP A 279 -22.27 24.37 -12.12
C ASP A 279 -21.40 23.18 -12.55
N THR A 280 -21.95 22.33 -13.43
CA THR A 280 -21.27 21.13 -13.98
C THR A 280 -20.43 21.43 -15.23
N LYS A 281 -20.38 22.68 -15.68
CA LYS A 281 -19.72 23.05 -16.92
C LYS A 281 -18.21 22.93 -16.77
N GLU A 282 -17.55 22.35 -17.78
CA GLU A 282 -16.10 22.13 -17.80
C GLU A 282 -15.62 21.39 -16.54
N LYS A 283 -16.40 20.40 -16.10
CA LYS A 283 -16.11 19.52 -14.96
C LYS A 283 -16.13 18.03 -15.32
N THR A 284 -16.30 17.68 -16.58
CA THR A 284 -16.15 16.29 -17.00
C THR A 284 -14.67 15.91 -17.03
N PHE A 285 -14.36 14.75 -16.49
CA PHE A 285 -13.12 14.03 -16.76
C PHE A 285 -13.36 13.07 -17.92
N LEU A 286 -12.47 13.05 -18.90
CA LEU A 286 -12.43 11.99 -19.91
C LEU A 286 -11.11 11.23 -19.71
N SER A 287 -11.19 9.91 -19.56
CA SER A 287 -9.99 9.07 -19.41
C SER A 287 -10.01 7.90 -20.38
N LEU A 288 -8.83 7.55 -20.87
CA LEU A 288 -8.58 6.34 -21.66
C LEU A 288 -7.49 5.56 -20.95
N ASN A 289 -7.83 4.34 -20.53
CA ASN A 289 -7.03 3.58 -19.56
C ASN A 289 -6.75 2.18 -20.10
N PHE A 290 -5.54 1.69 -19.88
CA PHE A 290 -5.05 0.43 -20.43
C PHE A 290 -4.37 -0.39 -19.33
N VAL A 291 -4.60 -1.69 -19.33
CA VAL A 291 -3.72 -2.67 -18.66
C VAL A 291 -2.57 -2.98 -19.61
N THR A 292 -1.33 -2.80 -19.18
CA THR A 292 -0.17 -2.70 -20.10
C THR A 292 0.83 -3.84 -20.04
N GLY A 293 0.73 -4.76 -19.08
CA GLY A 293 1.63 -5.91 -19.02
C GLY A 293 1.74 -6.54 -17.65
N ASP A 294 2.95 -6.99 -17.30
CA ASP A 294 3.33 -7.60 -16.03
C ASP A 294 4.47 -6.78 -15.41
N ALA A 295 4.27 -6.26 -14.20
CA ALA A 295 5.24 -5.40 -13.51
C ALA A 295 6.60 -6.08 -13.26
N ARG A 296 6.64 -7.43 -13.30
CA ARG A 296 7.87 -8.21 -13.17
C ARG A 296 8.74 -8.13 -14.43
N ASN A 297 8.20 -7.71 -15.57
CA ASN A 297 8.98 -7.35 -16.74
C ASN A 297 9.57 -5.93 -16.59
N VAL A 298 10.66 -5.83 -15.83
CA VAL A 298 11.25 -4.54 -15.43
C VAL A 298 11.67 -3.66 -16.61
N GLU A 299 12.05 -4.24 -17.75
CA GLU A 299 12.44 -3.48 -18.95
C GLU A 299 11.21 -2.83 -19.61
N GLU A 300 10.11 -3.58 -19.74
CA GLU A 300 8.86 -3.10 -20.30
C GLU A 300 8.21 -2.05 -19.40
N THR A 301 8.16 -2.29 -18.08
CA THR A 301 7.66 -1.31 -17.09
C THR A 301 8.43 0.01 -17.19
N LEU A 302 9.78 -0.03 -17.24
CA LEU A 302 10.60 1.17 -17.38
C LEU A 302 10.38 1.86 -18.74
N ALA A 303 10.25 1.09 -19.82
CA ALA A 303 9.98 1.65 -21.14
C ALA A 303 8.62 2.37 -21.19
N LEU A 304 7.59 1.83 -20.53
CA LEU A 304 6.26 2.44 -20.43
C LEU A 304 6.26 3.70 -19.57
N GLU A 305 6.99 3.72 -18.46
CA GLU A 305 7.17 4.92 -17.63
C GLU A 305 7.86 6.05 -18.44
N ILE A 306 8.92 5.72 -19.18
CA ILE A 306 9.58 6.67 -20.08
C ILE A 306 8.62 7.13 -21.19
N LEU A 307 7.81 6.23 -21.74
CA LEU A 307 6.85 6.53 -22.79
C LEU A 307 5.76 7.49 -22.30
N GLU A 308 5.22 7.29 -21.09
CA GLU A 308 4.28 8.21 -20.43
C GLU A 308 4.88 9.61 -20.39
N HIS A 309 6.11 9.73 -19.88
CA HIS A 309 6.78 11.02 -19.75
C HIS A 309 7.00 11.70 -21.11
N ILE A 310 7.43 10.93 -22.13
CA ILE A 310 7.62 11.43 -23.49
C ILE A 310 6.29 11.97 -24.05
N LEU A 311 5.18 11.25 -23.87
CA LEU A 311 3.88 11.57 -24.46
C LEU A 311 3.13 12.68 -23.71
N LEU A 312 3.23 12.72 -22.38
CA LEU A 312 2.33 13.51 -21.52
C LEU A 312 3.04 14.33 -20.43
N GLY A 313 4.31 14.04 -20.12
CA GLY A 313 5.02 14.59 -18.95
C GLY A 313 5.30 16.10 -18.98
N THR A 314 5.24 16.75 -20.14
CA THR A 314 5.47 18.20 -20.28
C THR A 314 4.48 18.85 -21.24
N PHE A 315 4.33 20.17 -21.20
CA PHE A 315 3.51 20.91 -22.18
C PHE A 315 4.01 20.79 -23.63
N ALA A 316 5.27 20.42 -23.83
CA ALA A 316 5.85 20.18 -25.16
C ALA A 316 5.68 18.73 -25.62
N SER A 317 5.26 17.83 -24.74
CA SER A 317 5.04 16.43 -25.05
C SER A 317 3.93 16.30 -26.12
N PRO A 318 4.13 15.48 -27.16
CA PRO A 318 3.34 15.56 -28.39
C PRO A 318 1.88 15.23 -28.18
N LEU A 319 1.56 14.24 -27.34
CA LEU A 319 0.17 13.85 -27.07
C LEU A 319 -0.53 14.89 -26.20
N LYS A 320 0.11 15.34 -25.10
CA LYS A 320 -0.45 16.42 -24.25
C LYS A 320 -0.72 17.67 -25.09
N LYS A 321 0.24 18.09 -25.91
CA LYS A 321 0.09 19.24 -26.80
C LYS A 321 -1.07 19.07 -27.78
N ALA A 322 -1.17 17.92 -28.46
CA ALA A 322 -2.23 17.66 -29.43
C ALA A 322 -3.63 17.73 -28.79
N LEU A 323 -3.82 17.13 -27.61
CA LEU A 323 -5.10 17.12 -26.91
C LEU A 323 -5.49 18.51 -26.37
N VAL A 324 -4.52 19.31 -25.92
CA VAL A 324 -4.72 20.70 -25.50
C VAL A 324 -5.03 21.60 -26.70
N ASP A 325 -4.26 21.52 -27.78
CA ASP A 325 -4.46 22.31 -29.02
C ASP A 325 -5.82 22.00 -29.68
N ALA A 326 -6.31 20.75 -29.54
CA ALA A 326 -7.65 20.34 -29.98
C ALA A 326 -8.78 20.87 -29.07
N GLY A 327 -8.45 21.52 -27.96
CA GLY A 327 -9.43 22.11 -27.03
C GLY A 327 -10.26 21.06 -26.29
N LEU A 328 -9.72 19.86 -26.04
CA LEU A 328 -10.48 18.77 -25.42
C LEU A 328 -10.78 19.05 -23.95
N GLY A 329 -9.91 19.74 -23.22
CA GLY A 329 -10.15 20.14 -21.84
C GLY A 329 -9.26 21.30 -21.42
N LYS A 330 -9.33 21.67 -20.14
CA LYS A 330 -8.48 22.69 -19.54
C LYS A 330 -7.07 22.18 -19.25
N ASP A 331 -6.95 20.90 -18.92
CA ASP A 331 -5.65 20.26 -18.68
C ASP A 331 -5.69 18.80 -19.16
N VAL A 332 -4.50 18.27 -19.43
CA VAL A 332 -4.28 16.91 -19.89
C VAL A 332 -3.05 16.36 -19.18
N PHE A 333 -3.13 15.16 -18.63
CA PHE A 333 -1.99 14.51 -17.98
C PHE A 333 -2.04 13.01 -18.19
N GLY A 334 -0.86 12.39 -18.08
CA GLY A 334 -0.71 10.94 -18.06
C GLY A 334 -0.55 10.43 -16.65
N SER A 335 -0.80 9.15 -16.49
CA SER A 335 -0.48 8.42 -15.28
C SER A 335 -0.05 7.01 -15.66
N PHE A 336 1.09 6.58 -15.13
CA PHE A 336 1.57 5.22 -15.22
C PHE A 336 1.69 4.65 -13.81
N GLU A 337 0.97 3.56 -13.53
CA GLU A 337 0.96 2.89 -12.22
C GLU A 337 1.64 1.54 -12.37
N GLY A 338 2.90 1.45 -11.94
CA GLY A 338 3.74 0.25 -12.06
C GLY A 338 3.90 -0.56 -10.77
N SER A 339 3.24 -0.18 -9.67
CA SER A 339 3.42 -0.79 -8.34
C SER A 339 2.45 -1.94 -8.03
N ILE A 340 1.58 -2.28 -8.97
CA ILE A 340 0.65 -3.43 -8.94
C ILE A 340 1.07 -4.52 -9.94
N LEU A 341 0.50 -5.72 -9.87
CA LEU A 341 0.92 -6.87 -10.70
C LEU A 341 0.86 -6.59 -12.21
N GLN A 342 -0.22 -5.94 -12.67
CA GLN A 342 -0.37 -5.54 -14.07
C GLN A 342 -0.43 -4.02 -14.17
N PRO A 343 0.61 -3.35 -14.72
CA PRO A 343 0.66 -1.89 -14.73
C PRO A 343 -0.48 -1.24 -15.52
N MET A 344 -0.92 -0.07 -15.08
CA MET A 344 -1.91 0.74 -15.78
C MET A 344 -1.25 1.92 -16.48
N PHE A 345 -1.76 2.26 -17.66
CA PHE A 345 -1.44 3.50 -18.36
C PHE A 345 -2.72 4.27 -18.64
N SER A 346 -2.78 5.53 -18.23
CA SER A 346 -3.96 6.37 -18.33
C SER A 346 -3.65 7.69 -19.02
N ILE A 347 -4.54 8.10 -19.93
CA ILE A 347 -4.55 9.41 -20.56
C ILE A 347 -5.78 10.14 -20.04
N ILE A 348 -5.60 11.26 -19.35
CA ILE A 348 -6.69 11.94 -18.65
C ILE A 348 -6.81 13.38 -19.14
N VAL A 349 -8.02 13.77 -19.53
CA VAL A 349 -8.42 15.13 -19.87
C VAL A 349 -9.32 15.67 -18.75
N LYS A 350 -8.90 16.77 -18.13
CA LYS A 350 -9.63 17.43 -17.05
C LYS A 350 -10.27 18.72 -17.55
N GLY A 351 -11.46 19.00 -17.03
CA GLY A 351 -12.21 20.20 -17.37
C GLY A 351 -12.75 20.15 -18.80
N SER A 352 -13.32 19.00 -19.16
CA SER A 352 -13.92 18.70 -20.46
C SER A 352 -15.45 18.77 -20.38
N GLU A 353 -16.08 18.41 -21.50
CA GLU A 353 -17.50 18.13 -21.66
C GLU A 353 -17.68 16.72 -22.26
N ILE A 354 -18.84 16.10 -22.06
CA ILE A 354 -19.13 14.73 -22.51
C ILE A 354 -19.14 14.59 -24.04
N ASP A 355 -19.53 15.63 -24.77
CA ASP A 355 -19.59 15.66 -26.24
C ASP A 355 -18.21 15.57 -26.91
N LYS A 356 -17.13 15.83 -26.15
CA LYS A 356 -15.74 15.72 -26.61
C LYS A 356 -15.17 14.31 -26.55
N LYS A 357 -15.88 13.34 -25.96
CA LYS A 357 -15.46 11.94 -25.80
C LYS A 357 -14.99 11.30 -27.11
N GLU A 358 -15.77 11.47 -28.19
CA GLU A 358 -15.44 10.86 -29.49
C GLU A 358 -14.17 11.42 -30.13
N ASN A 359 -13.77 12.64 -29.76
CA ASN A 359 -12.53 13.23 -30.25
C ASN A 359 -11.30 12.70 -29.48
N LEU A 360 -11.45 12.26 -28.23
CA LEU A 360 -10.36 11.63 -27.46
C LEU A 360 -9.99 10.25 -28.05
N LYS A 361 -10.94 9.56 -28.68
CA LYS A 361 -10.72 8.24 -29.29
C LYS A 361 -10.05 8.28 -30.67
N ARG A 362 -10.05 9.44 -31.32
CA ARG A 362 -9.52 9.64 -32.69
C ARG A 362 -8.10 10.16 -32.63
#